data_AF-A0A961KLY7-F1
#
_entry.id   AF-A0A961KLY7-F1
#
_cell.length_a   1.000
_cell.length_b   1.000
_cell.length_c   1.000
_cell.angle_alpha   90.00
_cell.angle_beta   90.00
_cell.angle_gamma   90.00
#
_symmetry.space_group_name_H-M   'P 1'
#
loop_
_entity.id
_entity.type
_entity.pdbx_description
1 polymer ?
#
loop_
_entity_poly.entity_id
_entity_poly.type
_entity_poly.pdbx_seq_one_letter_code
_entity_poly.pdbx_strand_id
1 'polypeptide(L)' 'NVISAGGFSGHGVMLSNFTGKLYAEAVAGNRDRLKLFEDLKIPPFPGGRRFRAPLLFLALNWYALRDRL' A
#
# COMPACT_ATOMS: atom_id res chain seq x y z
N ASN A 1 17.46 13.38 -5.25
CA ASN A 1 16.28 12.84 -4.54
C ASN A 1 15.67 11.74 -5.37
N VAL A 2 15.61 10.52 -4.84
CA VAL A 2 14.92 9.38 -5.48
C VAL A 2 13.63 9.15 -4.71
N ILE A 3 12.48 9.28 -5.36
CA ILE A 3 11.16 9.06 -4.77
C ILE A 3 10.58 7.77 -5.35
N SER A 4 10.28 6.80 -4.50
CA SER A 4 9.64 5.53 -4.90
C SER A 4 8.16 5.55 -4.51
N ALA A 5 7.28 5.40 -5.50
CA ALA A 5 5.85 5.19 -5.27
C ALA A 5 5.46 3.77 -5.73
N GLY A 6 4.85 2.99 -4.84
CA GLY A 6 4.49 1.60 -5.12
C GLY A 6 3.49 1.04 -4.12
N GLY A 7 3.12 -0.23 -4.27
CA GLY A 7 2.16 -0.88 -3.38
C GLY A 7 0.69 -0.73 -3.79
N PHE A 8 0.42 -0.46 -5.06
CA PHE A 8 -0.94 -0.19 -5.58
C PHE A 8 -1.89 -1.40 -5.58
N SER A 9 -1.53 -2.54 -4.97
CA SER A 9 -2.38 -3.69 -4.62
C SER A 9 -3.53 -4.02 -5.61
N GLY A 10 -3.21 -4.15 -6.90
CA GLY A 10 -4.17 -4.49 -7.97
C GLY A 10 -4.87 -3.31 -8.66
N HIS A 11 -4.78 -2.09 -8.12
CA HIS A 11 -5.31 -0.84 -8.69
C HIS A 11 -4.21 0.03 -9.33
N GLY A 12 -3.16 -0.63 -9.83
CA GLY A 12 -1.94 0.02 -10.31
C GLY A 12 -2.15 1.03 -11.42
N VAL A 13 -3.02 0.75 -12.38
CA VAL A 13 -3.20 1.60 -13.58
C VAL A 13 -3.71 3.00 -13.24
N MET A 14 -4.68 3.10 -12.33
CA MET A 14 -5.26 4.39 -11.95
C MET A 14 -4.38 5.12 -10.92
N LEU A 15 -3.87 4.39 -9.92
CA LEU A 15 -3.07 4.98 -8.85
C LEU A 15 -1.69 5.45 -9.34
N SER A 16 -1.04 4.74 -10.26
CA SER A 16 0.28 5.16 -10.78
C SER A 16 0.19 6.46 -11.60
N ASN A 17 -0.84 6.63 -12.43
CA ASN A 17 -1.11 7.90 -13.13
C ASN A 17 -1.41 9.03 -12.14
N PHE A 18 -2.24 8.76 -11.12
CA PHE A 18 -2.56 9.75 -10.10
C PHE A 18 -1.34 10.18 -9.29
N THR A 19 -0.48 9.23 -8.89
CA THR A 19 0.78 9.55 -8.21
C THR A 19 1.76 10.29 -9.12
N GLY A 20 1.80 9.98 -10.41
CA GLY A 20 2.58 10.75 -11.40
C GLY A 20 2.13 12.20 -11.50
N LYS A 21 0.82 12.45 -11.51
CA LYS A 21 0.24 13.81 -11.47
C LYS A 21 0.63 14.54 -10.19
N LEU A 22 0.49 13.90 -9.03
CA LEU A 22 0.89 14.47 -7.73
C LEU A 22 2.38 14.82 -7.68
N TYR A 23 3.24 13.98 -8.27
CA TYR A 23 4.67 14.26 -8.38
C TYR A 23 4.94 15.46 -9.28
N ALA A 24 4.27 15.58 -10.43
CA ALA A 24 4.38 16.74 -11.31
C ALA A 24 3.90 18.04 -10.62
N GLU A 25 2.80 17.99 -9.86
CA GLU A 25 2.32 19.11 -9.03
C GLU A 25 3.37 19.53 -7.98
N ALA A 26 4.01 18.55 -7.33
CA ALA A 26 5.06 18.80 -6.34
C ALA A 26 6.34 19.42 -6.93
N VAL A 27 6.68 19.08 -8.18
CA VAL A 27 7.79 19.71 -8.93
C VAL A 27 7.42 21.10 -9.40
N ALA A 28 6.15 21.33 -9.77
CA ALA A 28 5.61 22.64 -10.15
C ALA A 28 5.42 23.60 -8.95
N GLY A 29 5.82 23.20 -7.74
CA GLY A 29 5.78 24.02 -6.53
C GLY A 29 4.56 23.79 -5.62
N ASN A 30 3.60 22.95 -6.04
CA ASN A 30 2.43 22.59 -5.24
C ASN A 30 2.63 21.24 -4.54
N ARG A 31 3.22 21.28 -3.34
CA ARG A 31 3.61 20.08 -2.58
C ARG A 31 2.55 19.55 -1.64
N ASP A 32 1.44 20.26 -1.41
CA ASP A 32 0.50 19.93 -0.32
C ASP A 32 -0.10 18.53 -0.44
N ARG A 33 -0.48 18.13 -1.66
CA ARG A 33 -1.12 16.83 -1.88
C ARG A 33 -0.14 15.67 -1.81
N LEU A 34 1.10 15.83 -2.28
CA LEU A 34 2.14 14.81 -2.16
C LEU A 34 2.58 14.64 -0.70
N LYS A 35 2.66 15.75 0.05
CA LYS A 35 3.06 15.77 1.46
C LYS A 35 2.11 14.94 2.35
N LEU A 36 0.82 14.90 2.03
CA LEU A 36 -0.15 14.03 2.70
C LEU A 36 0.15 12.54 2.51
N PHE A 37 0.66 12.15 1.33
CA PHE A 37 1.09 10.76 1.09
C PHE A 37 2.44 10.46 1.76
N GLU A 38 3.33 11.45 1.86
CA GLU A 38 4.61 11.30 2.58
C GLU A 38 4.40 11.17 4.11
N ASP A 39 3.44 11.90 4.67
CA ASP A 39 3.12 11.86 6.09
C ASP A 39 2.32 10.61 6.51
N LEU A 40 1.84 9.84 5.53
CA LEU A 40 1.14 8.59 5.77
C LEU A 40 2.09 7.54 6.34
N LYS A 41 2.11 7.41 7.67
CA LYS A 41 2.77 6.30 8.36
C LYS A 41 2.07 4.99 8.05
N ILE A 42 2.69 4.19 7.19
CA ILE A 42 2.27 2.81 6.93
C ILE A 42 3.05 1.90 7.88
N PRO A 43 2.46 1.45 9.00
CA PRO A 43 3.14 0.51 9.88
C PRO A 43 3.37 -0.81 9.15
N PRO A 44 4.48 -1.51 9.42
CA PRO A 44 4.67 -2.86 8.93
C PRO A 44 3.54 -3.75 9.46
N PHE A 45 3.18 -4.78 8.68
CA PHE A 45 2.21 -5.79 9.11
C PHE A 45 2.62 -6.32 10.50
N PRO A 46 1.69 -6.51 11.46
CA PRO A 46 2.03 -7.00 12.79
C PRO A 46 2.78 -8.34 12.68
N GLY A 47 4.02 -8.39 13.19
CA GLY A 47 4.94 -9.52 13.02
C GLY A 47 5.80 -9.50 11.74
N GLY A 48 5.79 -8.40 11.00
CA GLY A 48 6.63 -8.21 9.83
C GLY A 48 6.37 -9.21 8.69
N ARG A 49 7.34 -9.26 7.76
CA ARG A 49 7.22 -10.05 6.53
C ARG A 49 7.15 -11.57 6.80
N ARG A 50 7.76 -12.05 7.88
CA ARG A 50 7.82 -13.48 8.23
C ARG A 50 6.52 -14.02 8.81
N PHE A 51 5.78 -13.21 9.58
CA PHE A 51 4.49 -13.61 10.14
C PHE A 51 3.30 -13.35 9.19
N ARG A 52 3.47 -12.50 8.16
CA ARG A 52 2.42 -12.21 7.17
C ARG A 52 1.93 -13.47 6.44
N ALA A 53 2.84 -14.31 5.95
CA ALA A 53 2.50 -15.53 5.23
C ALA A 53 1.80 -16.60 6.11
N PRO A 54 2.33 -16.97 7.30
CA PRO A 54 1.66 -17.96 8.15
C PRO A 54 0.33 -17.46 8.72
N LEU A 55 0.20 -16.17 9.07
CA LEU A 55 -1.08 -15.61 9.52
C LEU A 55 -2.12 -15.60 8.39
N LEU A 56 -1.72 -15.26 7.16
CA LEU A 56 -2.62 -15.32 6.01
C LEU A 56 -3.06 -16.75 5.73
N PHE A 57 -2.13 -17.71 5.75
CA PHE A 57 -2.45 -19.12 5.58
C PHE A 57 -3.41 -19.61 6.66
N LEU A 58 -3.15 -19.30 7.93
CA LEU A 58 -4.02 -19.68 9.04
C LEU A 58 -5.42 -19.07 8.90
N ALA A 59 -5.50 -17.78 8.56
CA ALA A 59 -6.77 -17.09 8.37
C ALA A 59 -7.58 -17.71 7.23
N LEU A 60 -6.96 -18.00 6.08
CA LEU A 60 -7.62 -18.64 4.94
C LEU A 60 -8.07 -20.06 5.28
N ASN A 61 -7.26 -20.85 5.98
CA ASN A 61 -7.63 -22.22 6.39
C ASN A 61 -8.76 -22.21 7.41
N TRP A 62 -8.73 -21.31 8.40
CA TRP A 62 -9.81 -21.13 9.36
C TRP A 62 -11.11 -20.73 8.67
N TYR A 63 -11.04 -19.77 7.74
CA TYR A 63 -12.22 -19.33 7.00
C TYR A 63 -12.77 -20.45 6.12
N ALA A 64 -11.92 -21.20 5.42
CA ALA A 64 -12.33 -22.35 4.63
C ALA A 64 -12.95 -23.48 5.46
N LEU A 65 -12.49 -23.67 6.71
CA LEU A 65 -13.10 -24.61 7.64
C LEU A 65 -14.48 -24.13 8.11
N ARG A 66 -14.60 -22.83 8.42
CA ARG A 66 -15.88 -22.20 8.82
C ARG A 66 -16.90 -22.22 7.69
N ASP A 67 -16.48 -22.00 6.45
CA ASP A 67 -17.36 -22.00 5.27
C ASP A 67 -17.93 -23.39 4.96
N ARG A 68 -17.30 -24.44 5.50
CA ARG A 68 -17.69 -25.84 5.34
C ARG A 68 -18.55 -26.38 6.49
N LEU A 69 -18.69 -25.63 7.59
CA LEU A 69 -19.56 -25.96 8.73
C LEU A 69 -20.88 -25.19 8.63
#